data_AF-A0AAD4KR47-F1
#
_entry.id   AF-A0AAD4KR47-F1
#
_cell.length_a   1.000
_cell.length_b   1.000
_cell.length_c   1.000
_cell.angle_alpha   90.00
_cell.angle_beta   90.00
_cell.angle_gamma   90.00
#
_symmetry.space_group_name_H-M   'P 1'
#
loop_
_entity.id
_entity.type
_entity.pdbx_description
1 polymer ?
#
loop_
_entity_poly.entity_id
_entity_poly.type
_entity_poly.pdbx_seq_one_letter_code
_entity_poly.pdbx_strand_id
1 'polypeptide(L)'
;MALDPSTGNSILPATLESAALHPKYLGLYHSEHEIMALRHSSLRHFKLPAIGQNPVADDNAIATPLMLCLCDILAGGEKANSWQLHLQGAVAIMKQISGREHNRRNLQESHTRKFLRPWCESLEVLSLLGPNSKLTGQAVDNSSSDYVDEFHGFSRTLIPLFQEANLLLMERESLQEALEIGSQGHKIAEKMSYTVQERCRAAISQVKSSLARMSYTFHPSIESHISTRSRSDFISLNHAFHYGILLHLYRRVQYLPYTHPNIEASVQAIIRFYQAYIFEMKHVQG
;
A
#
# COMPACT_ATOMS: atom_id res chain seq x y z
N MET A 1 -6.27 -32.16 9.74
CA MET A 1 -5.16 -31.31 10.24
C MET A 1 -5.75 -30.40 11.30
N ALA A 2 -5.67 -30.81 12.57
CA ALA A 2 -6.27 -30.07 13.67
C ALA A 2 -5.42 -28.82 13.96
N LEU A 3 -6.03 -27.64 13.84
CA LEU A 3 -5.38 -26.37 14.16
C LEU A 3 -5.16 -26.31 15.67
N ASP A 4 -3.92 -26.06 16.08
CA ASP A 4 -3.55 -25.80 17.47
C ASP A 4 -4.38 -24.60 18.00
N PRO A 5 -5.22 -24.79 19.03
CA PRO A 5 -6.08 -23.75 19.58
C PRO A 5 -5.31 -22.61 20.28
N SER A 6 -3.98 -22.68 20.38
CA SER A 6 -3.18 -21.62 20.99
C SER A 6 -2.57 -20.63 19.97
N THR A 7 -2.52 -20.96 18.68
CA THR A 7 -1.70 -20.24 17.69
C THR A 7 -2.42 -19.85 16.40
N GLY A 8 -3.76 -19.91 16.30
CA GLY A 8 -4.48 -19.54 15.07
C GLY A 8 -5.87 -18.90 15.23
N ASN A 9 -6.32 -18.64 16.46
CA ASN A 9 -7.74 -18.34 16.70
C ASN A 9 -8.21 -16.99 16.16
N SER A 10 -7.33 -16.01 15.98
CA SER A 10 -7.69 -14.70 15.46
C SER A 10 -7.55 -14.59 13.94
N ILE A 11 -6.58 -15.28 13.34
CA ILE A 11 -6.30 -15.18 11.90
C ILE A 11 -7.28 -16.01 11.06
N LEU A 12 -7.67 -17.20 11.53
CA LEU A 12 -8.57 -18.08 10.79
C LEU A 12 -9.92 -17.42 10.51
N PRO A 13 -10.61 -16.81 11.50
CA PRO A 13 -11.88 -16.14 11.21
C PRO A 13 -11.73 -14.99 10.20
N ALA A 14 -10.65 -14.20 10.26
CA ALA A 14 -10.38 -13.15 9.29
C ALA A 14 -10.09 -13.69 7.88
N THR A 15 -9.46 -14.88 7.79
CA THR A 15 -9.22 -15.56 6.50
C THR A 15 -10.50 -16.11 5.90
N LEU A 16 -11.39 -16.67 6.74
CA LEU A 16 -12.71 -17.11 6.30
C LEU A 16 -13.59 -15.92 5.90
N GLU A 17 -13.45 -14.79 6.59
CA GLU A 17 -14.14 -13.55 6.26
C GLU A 17 -13.73 -13.05 4.87
N SER A 18 -12.43 -12.94 4.58
CA SER A 18 -11.95 -12.51 3.26
C SER A 18 -12.42 -13.44 2.15
N ALA A 19 -12.40 -14.76 2.40
CA ALA A 19 -12.91 -15.76 1.46
C ALA A 19 -14.41 -15.63 1.21
N ALA A 20 -15.20 -15.26 2.23
CA ALA A 20 -16.65 -15.06 2.11
C ALA A 20 -17.02 -13.73 1.43
N LEU A 21 -16.18 -12.70 1.54
CA LEU A 21 -16.40 -11.39 0.90
C LEU A 21 -16.38 -11.50 -0.63
N HIS A 22 -15.49 -12.31 -1.21
CA HIS A 22 -15.39 -12.42 -2.67
C HIS A 22 -16.70 -12.94 -3.33
N PRO A 23 -17.30 -14.08 -2.92
CA PRO A 23 -18.63 -14.49 -3.37
C PRO A 23 -19.75 -13.49 -3.06
N LYS A 24 -19.66 -12.74 -1.94
CA LYS A 24 -20.67 -11.72 -1.60
C LYS A 24 -20.76 -10.64 -2.68
N TYR A 25 -19.62 -10.09 -3.10
CA TYR A 25 -19.58 -9.05 -4.13
C TYR A 25 -19.92 -9.56 -5.54
N LEU A 26 -19.87 -10.87 -5.76
CA LEU A 26 -20.40 -11.51 -6.97
C LEU A 26 -21.90 -11.78 -6.89
N GLY A 27 -22.57 -11.43 -5.79
CA GLY A 27 -24.00 -11.72 -5.57
C GLY A 27 -24.29 -13.20 -5.32
N LEU A 28 -23.26 -13.99 -4.97
CA LEU A 28 -23.37 -15.44 -4.76
C LEU A 28 -23.55 -15.79 -3.27
N TYR A 29 -23.32 -14.84 -2.37
CA TYR A 29 -23.36 -15.05 -0.93
C TYR A 29 -24.06 -13.88 -0.22
N HIS A 30 -24.99 -14.21 0.68
CA HIS A 30 -25.95 -13.24 1.23
C HIS A 30 -25.94 -13.18 2.77
N SER A 31 -25.15 -14.00 3.46
CA SER A 31 -25.16 -14.07 4.92
C SER A 31 -24.24 -13.01 5.53
N GLU A 32 -24.73 -11.78 5.66
CA GLU A 32 -23.99 -10.71 6.33
C GLU A 32 -23.70 -11.02 7.81
N HIS A 33 -24.62 -11.72 8.47
CA HIS A 33 -24.47 -12.13 9.86
C HIS A 33 -23.26 -13.05 10.07
N GLU A 34 -23.01 -14.00 9.16
CA GLU A 34 -21.84 -14.88 9.23
C GLU A 34 -20.53 -14.10 9.05
N ILE A 35 -20.47 -13.19 8.08
CA ILE A 35 -19.29 -12.31 7.86
C ILE A 35 -19.02 -11.46 9.12
N MET A 36 -20.07 -10.87 9.71
CA MET A 36 -19.94 -10.12 10.96
C MET A 36 -19.50 -10.99 12.14
N ALA A 37 -20.01 -12.22 12.24
CA ALA A 37 -19.63 -13.17 13.29
C ALA A 37 -18.16 -13.60 13.18
N LEU A 38 -17.67 -13.84 11.96
CA LEU A 38 -16.26 -14.14 11.67
C LEU A 38 -15.35 -12.99 12.11
N ARG A 39 -15.71 -11.75 11.74
CA ARG A 39 -14.99 -10.56 12.16
C ARG A 39 -14.94 -10.41 13.68
N HIS A 40 -16.10 -10.52 14.34
CA HIS A 40 -16.19 -10.43 15.79
C HIS A 40 -15.35 -11.52 16.47
N SER A 41 -15.34 -12.74 15.92
CA SER A 41 -14.49 -13.83 16.40
C SER A 41 -13.00 -13.49 16.26
N SER A 42 -12.57 -12.95 15.12
CA SER A 42 -11.18 -12.53 14.92
C SER A 42 -10.74 -11.50 15.97
N LEU A 43 -11.54 -10.44 16.16
CA LEU A 43 -11.27 -9.36 17.12
C LEU A 43 -11.27 -9.86 18.57
N ARG A 44 -12.24 -10.71 18.94
CA ARG A 44 -12.34 -11.28 20.29
C ARG A 44 -11.14 -12.15 20.64
N HIS A 45 -10.62 -12.89 19.68
CA HIS A 45 -9.48 -13.78 19.88
C HIS A 45 -8.13 -13.08 19.67
N PHE A 46 -8.10 -11.88 19.10
CA PHE A 46 -6.88 -11.12 18.92
C PHE A 46 -6.34 -10.66 20.28
N LYS A 47 -5.20 -11.21 20.66
CA LYS A 47 -4.44 -10.80 21.83
C LYS A 47 -3.04 -10.44 21.37
N LEU A 48 -2.66 -9.19 21.58
CA LEU A 48 -1.30 -8.74 21.28
C LEU A 48 -0.33 -9.51 22.20
N PRO A 49 0.56 -10.36 21.66
CA PRO A 49 1.50 -11.11 22.48
C PRO A 49 2.62 -10.19 22.97
N ALA A 50 3.43 -10.72 23.89
CA ALA A 50 4.69 -10.08 24.25
C ALA A 50 5.66 -10.13 23.05
N ILE A 51 5.66 -9.06 22.26
CA ILE A 51 6.37 -8.99 20.97
C ILE A 51 7.85 -9.36 21.09
N GLY A 52 8.34 -10.24 20.21
CA GLY A 52 9.74 -10.65 20.14
C GLY A 52 10.13 -11.77 21.10
N GLN A 53 9.15 -12.38 21.79
CA GLN A 53 9.37 -13.56 22.64
C GLN A 53 9.05 -14.87 21.94
N ASN A 54 8.09 -14.88 21.01
CA ASN A 54 7.68 -16.06 20.26
C ASN A 54 7.46 -15.68 18.79
N PRO A 55 8.32 -16.14 17.86
CA PRO A 55 8.21 -15.80 16.44
C PRO A 55 6.85 -16.13 15.81
N VAL A 56 6.25 -17.27 16.17
CA VAL A 56 4.94 -17.69 15.64
C VAL A 56 3.83 -16.76 16.15
N ALA A 57 3.86 -16.42 17.44
CA ALA A 57 2.89 -15.49 18.01
C ALA A 57 3.03 -14.09 17.41
N ASP A 58 4.26 -13.63 17.19
CA ASP A 58 4.56 -12.35 16.52
C ASP A 58 4.04 -12.34 15.08
N ASP A 59 4.27 -13.42 14.31
CA ASP A 59 3.79 -13.54 12.94
C ASP A 59 2.26 -13.51 12.87
N ASN A 60 1.58 -14.20 13.79
CA ASN A 60 0.12 -14.15 13.93
C ASN A 60 -0.39 -12.76 14.31
N ALA A 61 0.37 -12.04 15.14
CA ALA A 61 0.04 -10.68 15.57
C ALA A 61 0.18 -9.68 14.43
N ILE A 62 1.05 -9.92 13.45
CA ILE A 62 1.13 -9.16 12.19
C ILE A 62 0.02 -9.59 11.23
N ALA A 63 -0.14 -10.89 11.02
CA ALA A 63 -1.03 -11.42 10.00
C ALA A 63 -2.50 -11.11 10.27
N THR A 64 -2.94 -11.16 11.53
CA THR A 64 -4.33 -10.87 11.90
C THR A 64 -4.76 -9.45 11.47
N PRO A 65 -4.08 -8.35 11.86
CA PRO A 65 -4.45 -7.02 11.39
C PRO A 65 -4.27 -6.83 9.88
N LEU A 66 -3.30 -7.48 9.23
CA LEU A 66 -3.20 -7.44 7.75
C LEU A 66 -4.42 -8.08 7.08
N MET A 67 -4.89 -9.22 7.59
CA MET A 67 -6.09 -9.87 7.09
C MET A 67 -7.35 -9.02 7.34
N LEU A 68 -7.49 -8.39 8.50
CA LEU A 68 -8.60 -7.49 8.80
C LEU A 68 -8.56 -6.23 7.91
N CYS A 69 -7.37 -5.67 7.67
CA CYS A 69 -7.16 -4.59 6.71
C CYS A 69 -7.65 -4.99 5.31
N LEU A 70 -7.25 -6.18 4.83
CA LEU A 70 -7.71 -6.72 3.56
C LEU A 70 -9.23 -6.90 3.54
N CYS A 71 -9.84 -7.43 4.60
CA CYS A 71 -11.29 -7.58 4.68
C CYS A 71 -12.01 -6.24 4.56
N ASP A 72 -11.51 -5.18 5.19
CA ASP A 72 -12.09 -3.84 5.08
C ASP A 72 -11.91 -3.24 3.68
N ILE A 73 -10.77 -3.46 3.03
CA ILE A 73 -10.54 -3.03 1.65
C ILE A 73 -11.50 -3.76 0.70
N LEU A 74 -11.61 -5.09 0.83
CA LEU A 74 -12.52 -5.91 0.03
C LEU A 74 -13.97 -5.54 0.29
N ALA A 75 -14.31 -5.15 1.52
CA ALA A 75 -15.63 -4.66 1.88
C ALA A 75 -15.94 -3.25 1.34
N GLY A 76 -15.11 -2.70 0.45
CA GLY A 76 -15.29 -1.38 -0.15
C GLY A 76 -14.93 -0.21 0.77
N GLY A 77 -14.29 -0.46 1.92
CA GLY A 77 -13.89 0.58 2.85
C GLY A 77 -15.05 1.33 3.50
N GLU A 78 -16.24 0.71 3.59
CA GLU A 78 -17.48 1.30 4.08
C GLU A 78 -17.34 1.98 5.46
N LYS A 79 -16.51 1.41 6.33
CA LYS A 79 -16.12 2.04 7.60
C LYS A 79 -14.90 2.93 7.37
N ALA A 80 -15.15 4.24 7.35
CA ALA A 80 -14.12 5.26 7.18
C ALA A 80 -12.90 4.97 8.10
N ASN A 81 -11.73 4.83 7.47
CA ASN A 81 -10.42 4.64 8.12
C ASN A 81 -10.24 3.33 8.92
N SER A 82 -11.18 2.39 8.89
CA SER A 82 -11.05 1.10 9.60
C SER A 82 -9.88 0.27 9.08
N TRP A 83 -9.74 0.16 7.75
CA TRP A 83 -8.60 -0.52 7.12
C TRP A 83 -7.26 0.14 7.48
N GLN A 84 -7.22 1.48 7.56
CA GLN A 84 -6.01 2.23 7.92
C GLN A 84 -5.59 1.95 9.37
N LEU A 85 -6.55 1.80 10.29
CA LEU A 85 -6.27 1.46 11.68
C LEU A 85 -5.64 0.07 11.79
N HIS A 86 -6.18 -0.90 11.07
CA HIS A 86 -5.62 -2.25 11.02
C HIS A 86 -4.21 -2.25 10.43
N LEU A 87 -4.00 -1.54 9.31
CA LEU A 87 -2.68 -1.38 8.71
C LEU A 87 -1.67 -0.70 9.65
N GLN A 88 -2.07 0.38 10.35
CA GLN A 88 -1.23 1.04 11.36
C GLN A 88 -0.82 0.07 12.48
N GLY A 89 -1.75 -0.76 12.95
CA GLY A 89 -1.47 -1.80 13.93
C GLY A 89 -0.42 -2.80 13.43
N ALA A 90 -0.58 -3.31 12.21
CA ALA A 90 0.39 -4.23 11.60
C ALA A 90 1.78 -3.59 11.45
N VAL A 91 1.85 -2.35 10.94
CA VAL A 91 3.10 -1.59 10.78
C VAL A 91 3.78 -1.36 12.13
N ALA A 92 3.04 -0.98 13.17
CA ALA A 92 3.59 -0.74 14.50
C ALA A 92 4.22 -2.02 15.10
N ILE A 93 3.52 -3.16 14.97
CA ILE A 93 4.02 -4.47 15.43
C ILE A 93 5.29 -4.85 14.66
N MET A 94 5.30 -4.70 13.33
CA MET A 94 6.44 -5.03 12.49
C MET A 94 7.68 -4.18 12.81
N LYS A 95 7.51 -2.88 13.08
CA LYS A 95 8.59 -1.99 13.53
C LYS A 95 9.14 -2.41 14.90
N GLN A 96 8.26 -2.76 15.84
CA GLN A 96 8.68 -3.19 17.17
C GLN A 96 9.49 -4.50 17.13
N ILE A 97 9.11 -5.43 16.26
CA ILE A 97 9.85 -6.67 16.00
C ILE A 97 11.23 -6.35 15.41
N SER A 98 11.27 -5.58 14.31
CA SER A 98 12.50 -5.26 13.59
C SER A 98 13.51 -4.52 14.47
N GLY A 99 13.05 -3.58 15.31
CA GLY A 99 13.89 -2.88 16.28
C GLY A 99 14.48 -3.79 17.37
N ARG A 100 13.80 -4.87 17.74
CA ARG A 100 14.32 -5.89 18.68
C ARG A 100 15.27 -6.87 18.01
N GLU A 101 15.00 -7.27 16.77
CA GLU A 101 15.88 -8.13 15.97
C GLU A 101 17.23 -7.46 15.68
N HIS A 102 17.25 -6.15 15.39
CA HIS A 102 18.49 -5.40 15.23
C HIS A 102 19.42 -5.49 16.46
N ASN A 103 18.82 -5.51 17.65
CA ASN A 103 19.55 -5.67 18.92
C ASN A 103 19.97 -7.13 19.20
N ARG A 104 19.33 -8.11 18.54
CA ARG A 104 19.56 -9.56 18.72
C ARG A 104 20.09 -10.14 17.41
N ARG A 105 21.38 -9.92 17.14
CA ARG A 105 22.11 -10.15 15.87
C ARG A 105 22.00 -11.53 15.19
N ASN A 106 21.21 -12.49 15.69
CA ASN A 106 21.21 -13.89 15.23
C ASN A 106 19.82 -14.54 15.09
N LEU A 107 18.70 -13.79 15.10
CA LEU A 107 17.39 -14.41 14.87
C LEU A 107 17.11 -14.51 13.36
N GLN A 108 17.04 -15.73 12.84
CA GLN A 108 16.56 -15.94 11.47
C GLN A 108 15.08 -15.59 11.37
N GLU A 109 14.76 -14.77 10.38
CA GLU A 109 13.39 -14.43 10.03
C GLU A 109 12.62 -15.67 9.54
N SER A 110 11.42 -15.88 10.09
CA SER A 110 10.55 -17.00 9.69
C SER A 110 10.07 -16.85 8.23
N HIS A 111 9.70 -17.96 7.59
CA HIS A 111 9.12 -17.93 6.25
C HIS A 111 7.82 -17.11 6.19
N THR A 112 6.98 -17.20 7.23
CA THR A 112 5.77 -16.40 7.35
C THR A 112 6.11 -14.91 7.40
N ARG A 113 7.11 -14.50 8.17
CA ARG A 113 7.51 -13.09 8.27
C ARG A 113 8.10 -12.55 6.97
N LYS A 114 8.90 -13.36 6.26
CA LYS A 114 9.40 -13.04 4.91
C LYS A 114 8.28 -12.78 3.91
N PHE A 115 7.13 -13.43 4.08
CA PHE A 115 5.93 -13.20 3.26
C PHE A 115 5.13 -11.97 3.72
N LEU A 116 4.89 -11.84 5.03
CA LEU A 116 4.07 -10.76 5.58
C LEU A 116 4.71 -9.37 5.44
N ARG A 117 6.05 -9.29 5.48
CA ARG A 117 6.77 -8.00 5.41
C ARG A 117 6.56 -7.27 4.09
N PRO A 118 6.89 -7.83 2.91
CA PRO A 118 6.62 -7.17 1.63
C PRO A 118 5.14 -6.84 1.43
N TRP A 119 4.23 -7.68 1.92
CA TRP A 119 2.79 -7.41 1.85
C TRP A 119 2.39 -6.19 2.70
N CYS A 120 2.88 -6.11 3.94
CA CYS A 120 2.67 -4.97 4.82
C CYS A 120 3.26 -3.67 4.23
N GLU A 121 4.49 -3.75 3.71
CA GLU A 121 5.16 -2.62 3.05
C GLU A 121 4.36 -2.12 1.84
N SER A 122 3.89 -3.02 0.98
CA SER A 122 3.07 -2.67 -0.18
C SER A 122 1.80 -1.90 0.23
N LEU A 123 1.06 -2.42 1.23
CA LEU A 123 -0.12 -1.73 1.74
C LEU A 123 0.21 -0.38 2.38
N GLU A 124 1.31 -0.27 3.13
CA GLU A 124 1.76 1.00 3.71
C GLU A 124 2.06 2.02 2.60
N VAL A 125 2.81 1.66 1.57
CA VAL A 125 3.16 2.55 0.45
C VAL A 125 1.90 3.01 -0.29
N LEU A 126 0.99 2.09 -0.61
CA LEU A 126 -0.25 2.42 -1.32
C LEU A 126 -1.16 3.33 -0.48
N SER A 127 -1.13 3.18 0.85
CA SER A 127 -1.91 4.03 1.75
C SER A 127 -1.48 5.50 1.70
N LEU A 128 -0.25 5.80 1.29
CA LEU A 128 0.28 7.16 1.17
C LEU A 128 -0.43 8.01 0.11
N LEU A 129 -1.05 7.38 -0.90
CA LEU A 129 -1.88 8.10 -1.87
C LEU A 129 -3.33 8.30 -1.38
N GLY A 130 -3.69 7.72 -0.23
CA GLY A 130 -4.99 7.89 0.38
C GLY A 130 -5.18 9.32 0.93
N PRO A 131 -6.42 9.87 0.91
CA PRO A 131 -6.71 11.04 1.72
C PRO A 131 -6.50 10.72 3.21
N ASN A 132 -6.01 11.69 3.99
CA ASN A 132 -5.78 11.55 5.44
C ASN A 132 -4.84 10.39 5.84
N SER A 133 -3.86 10.04 4.99
CA SER A 133 -2.86 9.05 5.37
C SER A 133 -2.13 9.50 6.64
N LYS A 134 -2.21 8.68 7.70
CA LYS A 134 -1.43 8.88 8.93
C LYS A 134 -0.11 8.11 8.91
N LEU A 135 0.11 7.32 7.86
CA LEU A 135 1.32 6.54 7.69
C LEU A 135 2.35 7.36 6.92
N THR A 136 3.62 7.17 7.26
CA THR A 136 4.74 7.91 6.69
C THR A 136 5.59 7.06 5.75
N GLY A 137 5.27 5.78 5.57
CA GLY A 137 6.04 4.85 4.72
C GLY A 137 7.38 4.45 5.32
N GLN A 138 7.62 4.75 6.60
CA GLN A 138 8.90 4.53 7.28
C GLN A 138 9.18 3.07 7.63
N ALA A 139 8.23 2.15 7.49
CA ALA A 139 8.50 0.74 7.73
C ALA A 139 9.18 0.06 6.54
N VAL A 140 9.14 0.70 5.37
CA VAL A 140 9.66 0.16 4.13
C VAL A 140 11.18 0.28 4.10
N ASP A 141 11.85 -0.86 3.94
CA ASP A 141 13.29 -0.87 3.71
C ASP A 141 13.59 -0.30 2.32
N ASN A 142 14.24 0.86 2.28
CA ASN A 142 14.66 1.54 1.05
C ASN A 142 15.89 0.87 0.39
N SER A 143 16.22 -0.38 0.75
CA SER A 143 17.26 -1.14 0.07
C SER A 143 16.95 -1.23 -1.43
N SER A 144 17.88 -0.66 -2.21
CA SER A 144 17.76 -0.16 -3.59
C SER A 144 17.65 -1.22 -4.68
N SER A 145 16.90 -2.28 -4.40
CA SER A 145 16.62 -3.33 -5.35
C SER A 145 15.54 -2.87 -6.34
N ASP A 146 15.96 -2.50 -7.54
CA ASP A 146 15.07 -2.18 -8.66
C ASP A 146 14.50 -3.48 -9.22
N TYR A 147 13.31 -3.85 -8.79
CA TYR A 147 12.51 -4.93 -9.36
C TYR A 147 11.02 -4.69 -9.12
N VAL A 148 10.19 -5.34 -9.94
CA VAL A 148 8.75 -5.52 -9.71
C VAL A 148 8.54 -6.86 -9.00
N ASP A 149 7.71 -6.88 -7.96
CA ASP A 149 7.32 -8.10 -7.24
C ASP A 149 5.79 -8.31 -7.24
N GLU A 150 5.39 -9.49 -6.76
CA GLU A 150 4.00 -9.93 -6.62
C GLU A 150 3.18 -9.16 -5.58
N PHE A 151 3.83 -8.41 -4.68
CA PHE A 151 3.17 -7.71 -3.57
C PHE A 151 2.83 -6.26 -3.92
N HIS A 152 3.78 -5.53 -4.49
CA HIS A 152 3.65 -4.13 -4.90
C HIS A 152 2.96 -4.02 -6.26
N GLY A 153 3.30 -4.91 -7.20
CA GLY A 153 2.86 -4.77 -8.60
C GLY A 153 3.46 -3.57 -9.34
N PHE A 154 4.45 -2.91 -8.74
CA PHE A 154 5.23 -1.82 -9.32
C PHE A 154 6.70 -1.94 -8.92
N SER A 155 7.60 -1.22 -9.61
CA SER A 155 9.02 -1.24 -9.27
C SER A 155 9.27 -0.59 -7.91
N ARG A 156 10.05 -1.24 -7.04
CA ARG A 156 10.42 -0.66 -5.73
C ARG A 156 11.13 0.69 -5.83
N THR A 157 11.65 1.09 -7.00
CA THR A 157 12.16 2.45 -7.23
C THR A 157 11.08 3.54 -7.14
N LEU A 158 9.80 3.18 -7.20
CA LEU A 158 8.70 4.11 -6.99
C LEU A 158 8.43 4.41 -5.50
N ILE A 159 8.86 3.55 -4.58
CA ILE A 159 8.60 3.70 -3.15
C ILE A 159 9.06 5.08 -2.62
N PRO A 160 10.29 5.54 -2.92
CA PRO A 160 10.72 6.89 -2.52
C PRO A 160 9.86 8.00 -3.15
N LEU A 161 9.31 7.79 -4.35
CA LEU A 161 8.46 8.76 -5.03
C LEU A 161 7.06 8.84 -4.41
N PHE A 162 6.51 7.71 -3.93
CA PHE A 162 5.29 7.70 -3.11
C PHE A 162 5.50 8.47 -1.79
N GLN A 163 6.60 8.17 -1.09
CA GLN A 163 6.98 8.84 0.16
C GLN A 163 7.14 10.35 -0.06
N GLU A 164 7.87 10.76 -1.10
CA GLU A 164 8.08 12.17 -1.44
C GLU A 164 6.76 12.87 -1.80
N ALA A 165 5.89 12.24 -2.60
CA ALA A 165 4.60 12.83 -2.95
C ALA A 165 3.72 13.09 -1.71
N ASN A 166 3.71 12.16 -0.75
CA ASN A 166 2.99 12.31 0.51
C ASN A 166 3.60 13.39 1.41
N LEU A 167 4.94 13.44 1.53
CA LEU A 167 5.62 14.51 2.28
C LEU A 167 5.31 15.90 1.71
N LEU A 168 5.37 16.04 0.38
CA LEU A 168 5.03 17.29 -0.29
C LEU A 168 3.58 17.69 -0.04
N LEU A 169 2.65 16.74 0.00
CA LEU A 169 1.26 17.02 0.33
C LEU A 169 1.11 17.54 1.77
N MET A 170 1.70 16.85 2.74
CA MET A 170 1.67 17.28 4.16
C MET A 170 2.29 18.67 4.36
N GLU A 171 3.41 18.96 3.69
CA GLU A 171 4.05 20.28 3.73
C GLU A 171 3.16 21.35 3.09
N ARG A 172 2.43 21.03 2.01
CA ARG A 172 1.50 21.96 1.37
C ARG A 172 0.29 22.28 2.23
N GLU A 173 -0.31 21.26 2.85
CA GLU A 173 -1.43 21.42 3.77
C GLU A 173 -1.01 22.26 4.99
N SER A 174 0.15 21.94 5.58
CA SER A 174 0.71 22.72 6.71
C SER A 174 0.98 24.18 6.37
N LEU A 175 1.47 24.46 5.15
CA LEU A 175 1.68 25.83 4.67
C LEU A 175 0.36 26.58 4.48
N GLN A 176 -0.67 25.91 3.99
CA GLN A 176 -1.98 26.51 3.81
C GLN A 176 -2.61 26.88 5.16
N GLU A 177 -2.59 25.97 6.14
CA GLU A 177 -3.06 26.23 7.50
C GLU A 177 -2.30 27.40 8.16
N ALA A 178 -0.97 27.45 8.01
CA ALA A 178 -0.15 28.52 8.56
C ALA A 178 -0.45 29.91 7.95
N LEU A 179 -0.82 29.96 6.67
CA LEU A 179 -1.22 31.20 5.99
C LEU A 179 -2.62 31.67 6.44
N GLU A 180 -3.53 30.75 6.71
CA GLU A 180 -4.90 31.05 7.18
C GLU A 180 -4.92 31.59 8.62
N ILE A 181 -4.01 31.13 9.49
CA ILE A 181 -3.94 31.54 10.91
C ILE A 181 -3.32 32.95 11.10
N GLY A 182 -2.75 33.56 10.05
CA GLY A 182 -2.40 34.97 10.04
C GLY A 182 -1.33 35.38 11.07
N SER A 183 -0.09 34.90 10.92
CA SER A 183 1.04 35.39 11.72
C SER A 183 2.27 35.72 10.88
N GLN A 184 3.17 36.52 11.47
CA GLN A 184 4.38 37.22 10.98
C GLN A 184 5.42 36.39 10.17
N GLY A 185 5.11 35.17 9.76
CA GLY A 185 5.99 34.23 9.06
C GLY A 185 5.96 34.28 7.53
N HIS A 186 5.38 35.32 6.91
CA HIS A 186 5.12 35.33 5.45
C HIS A 186 6.35 35.05 4.58
N LYS A 187 7.53 35.61 4.94
CA LYS A 187 8.79 35.35 4.22
C LYS A 187 9.29 33.90 4.36
N ILE A 188 9.07 33.28 5.52
CA ILE A 188 9.44 31.87 5.76
C ILE A 188 8.48 30.96 4.98
N ALA A 189 7.19 31.26 5.02
CA ALA A 189 6.16 30.53 4.27
C ALA A 189 6.40 30.63 2.75
N GLU A 190 6.80 31.78 2.23
CA GLU A 190 7.15 31.97 0.83
C GLU A 190 8.37 31.13 0.42
N LYS A 191 9.45 31.15 1.22
CA LYS A 191 10.65 30.33 0.98
C LYS A 191 10.32 28.83 1.03
N MET A 192 9.49 28.40 1.98
CA MET A 192 9.03 27.01 2.07
C MET A 192 8.16 26.64 0.87
N SER A 193 7.24 27.50 0.46
CA SER A 193 6.41 27.31 -0.74
C SER A 193 7.28 27.12 -1.99
N TYR A 194 8.32 27.94 -2.17
CA TYR A 194 9.29 27.78 -3.26
C TYR A 194 10.00 26.41 -3.18
N THR A 195 10.46 26.02 -2.00
CA THR A 195 11.15 24.73 -1.78
C THR A 195 10.26 23.55 -2.13
N VAL A 196 8.99 23.59 -1.71
CA VAL A 196 8.01 22.54 -2.01
C VAL A 196 7.72 22.48 -3.51
N GLN A 197 7.63 23.62 -4.20
CA GLN A 197 7.44 23.65 -5.65
C GLN A 197 8.63 23.06 -6.41
N GLU A 198 9.86 23.40 -6.02
CA GLU A 198 11.07 22.84 -6.64
C GLU A 198 11.18 21.33 -6.44
N ARG A 199 10.95 20.84 -5.22
CA ARG A 199 10.91 19.40 -4.94
C ARG A 199 9.82 18.70 -5.73
N CYS A 200 8.63 19.30 -5.83
CA CYS A 200 7.55 18.77 -6.65
C CYS A 200 7.94 18.67 -8.14
N ARG A 201 8.61 19.69 -8.70
CA ARG A 201 9.14 19.64 -10.08
C ARG A 201 10.17 18.53 -10.25
N ALA A 202 11.09 18.38 -9.30
CA ALA A 202 12.09 17.32 -9.31
C ALA A 202 11.43 15.93 -9.24
N ALA A 203 10.45 15.72 -8.36
CA ALA A 203 9.69 14.48 -8.25
C ALA A 203 8.94 14.14 -9.55
N ILE A 204 8.28 15.12 -10.18
CA ILE A 204 7.62 14.94 -11.49
C ILE A 204 8.64 14.49 -12.56
N SER A 205 9.81 15.13 -12.59
CA SER A 205 10.88 14.79 -13.55
C SER A 205 11.40 13.37 -13.33
N GLN A 206 11.59 12.96 -12.07
CA GLN A 206 12.03 11.61 -11.71
C GLN A 206 10.99 10.55 -12.11
N VAL A 207 9.70 10.79 -11.82
CA VAL A 207 8.62 9.87 -12.22
C VAL A 207 8.59 9.71 -13.74
N LYS A 208 8.67 10.82 -14.50
CA LYS A 208 8.69 10.78 -15.97
C LYS A 208 9.92 10.06 -16.53
N SER A 209 11.08 10.25 -15.91
CA SER A 209 12.33 9.58 -16.31
C SER A 209 12.25 8.08 -16.04
N SER A 210 11.69 7.67 -14.90
CA SER A 210 11.43 6.26 -14.58
C SER A 210 10.42 5.62 -15.53
N LEU A 211 9.39 6.36 -15.94
CA LEU A 211 8.39 5.91 -16.89
C LEU A 211 8.96 5.71 -18.31
N ALA A 212 9.97 6.49 -18.69
CA ALA A 212 10.64 6.36 -19.99
C ALA A 212 11.53 5.11 -20.12
N ARG A 213 11.72 4.35 -19.04
CA ARG A 213 12.48 3.11 -19.06
C ARG A 213 11.80 2.05 -19.92
N MET A 214 12.58 1.31 -20.68
CA MET A 214 12.08 0.26 -21.57
C MET A 214 12.18 -1.15 -20.99
N SER A 215 12.83 -1.31 -19.83
CA SER A 215 13.08 -2.62 -19.22
C SER A 215 12.87 -2.60 -17.71
N TYR A 216 12.17 -3.64 -17.24
CA TYR A 216 11.93 -3.92 -15.83
C TYR A 216 12.44 -5.31 -15.49
N THR A 217 13.12 -5.39 -14.37
CA THR A 217 13.52 -6.62 -13.68
C THR A 217 12.38 -7.09 -12.79
N PHE A 218 12.27 -8.40 -12.62
CA PHE A 218 11.26 -9.02 -11.77
C PHE A 218 11.95 -9.70 -10.60
N HIS A 219 11.29 -9.75 -9.44
CA HIS A 219 11.84 -10.46 -8.29
C HIS A 219 12.04 -11.95 -8.63
N PRO A 220 13.13 -12.60 -8.16
CA PRO A 220 13.40 -14.00 -8.48
C PRO A 220 12.28 -14.98 -8.13
N SER A 221 11.41 -14.66 -7.16
CA SER A 221 10.24 -15.50 -6.80
C SER A 221 9.24 -15.64 -7.94
N ILE A 222 9.13 -14.63 -8.82
CA ILE A 222 8.18 -14.63 -9.93
C ILE A 222 8.85 -14.79 -11.29
N GLU A 223 10.12 -14.37 -11.43
CA GLU A 223 10.80 -14.33 -12.72
C GLU A 223 10.83 -15.70 -13.43
N SER A 224 10.99 -16.79 -12.67
CA SER A 224 11.05 -18.16 -13.21
C SER A 224 9.69 -18.75 -13.61
N HIS A 225 8.59 -18.16 -13.16
CA HIS A 225 7.25 -18.73 -13.31
C HIS A 225 6.25 -17.82 -14.02
N ILE A 226 6.62 -16.55 -14.25
CA ILE A 226 5.75 -15.57 -14.85
C ILE A 226 5.67 -15.72 -16.39
N SER A 227 4.45 -15.84 -16.90
CA SER A 227 4.20 -15.88 -18.35
C SER A 227 4.52 -14.53 -19.01
N THR A 228 4.78 -14.53 -20.33
CA THR A 228 4.99 -13.28 -21.09
C THR A 228 3.79 -12.32 -20.96
N ARG A 229 2.57 -12.86 -20.91
CA ARG A 229 1.35 -12.06 -20.69
C ARG A 229 1.38 -11.40 -19.32
N SER A 230 1.58 -12.19 -18.27
CA SER A 230 1.62 -11.67 -16.89
C SER A 230 2.71 -10.61 -16.73
N ARG A 231 3.87 -10.76 -17.40
CA ARG A 231 4.90 -9.70 -17.44
C ARG A 231 4.36 -8.40 -18.02
N SER A 232 3.61 -8.47 -19.11
CA SER A 232 2.99 -7.28 -19.71
C SER A 232 1.94 -6.64 -18.80
N ASP A 233 1.19 -7.45 -18.04
CA ASP A 233 0.21 -6.96 -17.06
C ASP A 233 0.91 -6.20 -15.92
N PHE A 234 1.97 -6.76 -15.35
CA PHE A 234 2.77 -6.09 -14.31
C PHE A 234 3.42 -4.80 -14.82
N ILE A 235 3.91 -4.77 -16.05
CA ILE A 235 4.45 -3.53 -16.65
C ILE A 235 3.36 -2.48 -16.81
N SER A 236 2.18 -2.88 -17.28
CA SER A 236 1.02 -1.98 -17.43
C SER A 236 0.56 -1.44 -16.07
N LEU A 237 0.51 -2.30 -15.05
CA LEU A 237 0.18 -1.92 -13.67
C LEU A 237 1.23 -0.95 -13.09
N ASN A 238 2.52 -1.25 -13.27
CA ASN A 238 3.61 -0.36 -12.89
C ASN A 238 3.47 1.03 -13.55
N HIS A 239 3.15 1.10 -14.85
CA HIS A 239 2.88 2.38 -15.51
C HIS A 239 1.67 3.10 -14.93
N ALA A 240 0.58 2.39 -14.62
CA ALA A 240 -0.59 2.98 -13.98
C ALA A 240 -0.21 3.63 -12.63
N PHE A 241 0.68 3.00 -11.84
CA PHE A 241 1.20 3.58 -10.60
C PHE A 241 2.04 4.84 -10.82
N HIS A 242 2.89 4.90 -11.86
CA HIS A 242 3.60 6.13 -12.21
C HIS A 242 2.63 7.29 -12.45
N TYR A 243 1.59 7.05 -13.26
CA TYR A 243 0.57 8.07 -13.52
C TYR A 243 -0.28 8.40 -12.29
N GLY A 244 -0.49 7.43 -11.38
CA GLY A 244 -1.12 7.67 -10.08
C GLY A 244 -0.33 8.66 -9.22
N ILE A 245 0.99 8.51 -9.14
CA ILE A 245 1.88 9.46 -8.46
C ILE A 245 1.82 10.84 -9.13
N LEU A 246 1.88 10.89 -10.47
CA LEU A 246 1.76 12.15 -11.22
C LEU A 246 0.45 12.87 -10.93
N LEU A 247 -0.68 12.15 -10.91
CA LEU A 247 -1.97 12.72 -10.55
C LEU A 247 -1.94 13.30 -9.13
N HIS A 248 -1.29 12.62 -8.19
CA HIS A 248 -1.12 13.13 -6.83
C HIS A 248 -0.37 14.46 -6.80
N LEU A 249 0.78 14.52 -7.46
CA LEU A 249 1.61 15.72 -7.53
C LEU A 249 0.86 16.86 -8.25
N TYR A 250 0.20 16.59 -9.37
CA TYR A 250 -0.54 17.61 -10.12
C TYR A 250 -1.78 18.13 -9.40
N ARG A 251 -2.63 17.23 -8.88
CA ARG A 251 -3.92 17.60 -8.29
C ARG A 251 -3.80 18.08 -6.85
N ARG A 252 -2.98 17.42 -6.03
CA ARG A 252 -2.96 17.66 -4.57
C ARG A 252 -1.83 18.56 -4.13
N VAL A 253 -0.65 18.46 -4.76
CA VAL A 253 0.50 19.31 -4.38
C VAL A 253 0.49 20.63 -5.16
N GLN A 254 0.26 20.57 -6.48
CA GLN A 254 0.23 21.76 -7.35
C GLN A 254 -1.15 22.42 -7.47
N TYR A 255 -2.21 21.76 -7.01
CA TYR A 255 -3.60 22.24 -7.13
C TYR A 255 -4.04 22.55 -8.57
N LEU A 256 -3.48 21.86 -9.57
CA LEU A 256 -3.87 22.05 -10.97
C LEU A 256 -5.34 21.66 -11.19
N PRO A 257 -6.13 22.42 -11.96
CA PRO A 257 -7.54 22.12 -12.19
C PRO A 257 -7.73 20.79 -12.94
N TYR A 258 -8.88 20.14 -12.78
CA TYR A 258 -9.19 18.87 -13.44
C TYR A 258 -9.09 18.92 -14.97
N THR A 259 -9.28 20.10 -15.56
CA THR A 259 -9.18 20.36 -17.01
C THR A 259 -7.74 20.54 -17.50
N HIS A 260 -6.74 20.47 -16.62
CA HIS A 260 -5.36 20.66 -17.02
C HIS A 260 -4.89 19.47 -17.89
N PRO A 261 -4.21 19.72 -19.03
CA PRO A 261 -3.81 18.67 -19.98
C PRO A 261 -3.00 17.52 -19.35
N ASN A 262 -2.09 17.81 -18.42
CA ASN A 262 -1.32 16.78 -17.72
C ASN A 262 -2.20 15.84 -16.87
N ILE A 263 -3.29 16.34 -16.29
CA ILE A 263 -4.22 15.53 -15.50
C ILE A 263 -5.02 14.63 -16.43
N GLU A 264 -5.58 15.21 -17.50
CA GLU A 264 -6.32 14.45 -18.51
C GLU A 264 -5.45 13.35 -19.15
N ALA A 265 -4.23 13.68 -19.56
CA ALA A 265 -3.29 12.73 -20.13
C ALA A 265 -2.97 11.58 -19.15
N SER A 266 -2.80 11.88 -17.86
CA SER A 266 -2.52 10.86 -16.85
C SER A 266 -3.73 9.96 -16.60
N VAL A 267 -4.94 10.51 -16.52
CA VAL A 267 -6.18 9.74 -16.39
C VAL A 267 -6.39 8.83 -17.61
N GLN A 268 -6.23 9.37 -18.81
CA GLN A 268 -6.36 8.59 -20.04
C GLN A 268 -5.32 7.46 -20.10
N ALA A 269 -4.08 7.71 -19.68
CA ALA A 269 -3.05 6.68 -19.65
C ALA A 269 -3.41 5.54 -18.67
N ILE A 270 -3.86 5.86 -17.46
CA ILE A 270 -4.33 4.87 -16.48
C ILE A 270 -5.48 4.05 -17.06
N ILE A 271 -6.49 4.70 -17.64
CA ILE A 271 -7.63 4.00 -18.25
C ILE A 271 -7.15 3.05 -19.36
N ARG A 272 -6.23 3.47 -20.22
CA ARG A 272 -5.68 2.62 -21.29
C ARG A 272 -4.99 1.38 -20.73
N PHE A 273 -4.16 1.52 -19.70
CA PHE A 273 -3.49 0.36 -19.07
C PHE A 273 -4.49 -0.59 -18.40
N TYR A 274 -5.53 -0.07 -17.75
CA TYR A 274 -6.61 -0.90 -17.19
C TYR A 274 -7.48 -1.57 -18.25
N GLN A 275 -7.77 -0.89 -19.36
CA GLN A 275 -8.56 -1.45 -20.45
C GLN A 275 -7.80 -2.54 -21.20
N ALA A 276 -6.49 -2.38 -21.41
CA ALA A 276 -5.64 -3.43 -21.96
C ALA A 276 -5.71 -4.70 -21.08
N TYR A 277 -5.65 -4.53 -19.77
CA TYR A 277 -5.80 -5.63 -18.80
C TYR A 277 -7.20 -6.32 -18.89
N ILE A 278 -8.29 -5.54 -18.97
CA ILE A 278 -9.66 -6.10 -19.01
C ILE A 278 -10.02 -6.73 -20.36
N PHE A 279 -9.65 -6.11 -21.48
CA PHE A 279 -9.96 -6.61 -22.82
C PHE A 279 -9.32 -7.97 -23.08
N GLU A 280 -8.11 -8.18 -22.55
CA GLU A 280 -7.39 -9.44 -22.69
C GLU A 280 -7.93 -10.59 -21.84
N MET A 281 -8.61 -10.32 -20.72
CA MET A 281 -9.28 -11.35 -19.92
C MET A 281 -10.53 -11.92 -20.60
N LYS A 282 -11.24 -11.12 -21.41
CA LYS A 282 -12.45 -11.57 -22.12
C LYS A 282 -12.15 -12.53 -23.28
N HIS A 283 -10.94 -12.52 -23.82
CA HIS A 283 -10.52 -13.43 -24.90
C HIS A 283 -10.00 -14.80 -24.40
N VAL A 284 -10.01 -15.06 -23.09
CA VAL A 284 -9.58 -16.35 -22.50
C VAL A 284 -10.77 -17.26 -22.16
N GLN A 285 -11.99 -16.73 -22.19
CA GLN A 285 -13.22 -17.50 -21.94
C GLN A 285 -14.01 -17.84 -23.22
N GLY A 286 -13.41 -17.66 -24.40
CA GLY A 286 -13.99 -17.98 -25.71
C GLY A 286 -13.34 -19.17 -26.37
#